data_AF-A0A7W1KX16-F1
#
_entry.id   AF-A0A7W1KX16-F1
#
_cell.length_a   1.000
_cell.length_b   1.000
_cell.length_c   1.000
_cell.angle_alpha   90.00
_cell.angle_beta   90.00
_cell.angle_gamma   90.00
#
_symmetry.space_group_name_H-M   'P 1'
#
loop_
_entity.id
_entity.type
_entity.pdbx_description
1 polymer ?
#
loop_
_entity_poly.entity_id
_entity_poly.type
_entity_poly.pdbx_seq_one_letter_code
_entity_poly.pdbx_strand_id
1 'polypeptide(L)'
;MFPDDIDTFPFPVTAETVARGRERYQIFCSMCHGATGVGDGMVVRRGYKQPPSYYTEDLRKAPVGHFFDVITNGWGSMPNYAQQIPAQDRWAIVAYIRALQLSHPATETDTSKQVRPQQQTEGGGQR
;
A
#
# COMPACT_ATOMS: atom_id res chain seq x y z
N MET A 1 -2.21 7.98 14.88
CA MET A 1 -3.03 8.06 16.11
C MET A 1 -4.45 7.75 15.68
N PHE A 2 -4.93 6.54 15.98
CA PHE A 2 -6.18 5.96 15.47
C PHE A 2 -7.08 5.60 16.67
N PRO A 3 -7.56 6.60 17.43
CA PRO A 3 -8.04 6.37 18.79
C PRO A 3 -9.35 5.55 18.90
N ASP A 4 -10.09 5.34 17.80
CA ASP A 4 -11.41 4.68 17.83
C ASP A 4 -11.57 3.53 16.80
N ASP A 5 -10.47 3.07 16.20
CA ASP A 5 -10.52 2.02 15.18
C ASP A 5 -10.41 0.61 15.80
N ILE A 6 -11.03 -0.37 15.14
CA ILE A 6 -11.01 -1.77 15.59
C ILE A 6 -9.63 -2.41 15.31
N ASP A 7 -9.02 -3.01 16.32
CA ASP A 7 -7.72 -3.70 16.23
C ASP A 7 -7.80 -5.16 15.74
N THR A 8 -8.99 -5.77 15.78
CA THR A 8 -9.21 -7.20 15.49
C THR A 8 -10.08 -7.43 14.26
N PHE A 9 -9.84 -8.53 13.56
CA PHE A 9 -10.74 -8.97 12.48
C PHE A 9 -12.07 -9.49 13.07
N PRO A 10 -13.22 -9.20 12.41
CA PRO A 10 -14.53 -9.68 12.87
C PRO A 10 -14.77 -11.18 12.57
N PHE A 11 -13.79 -11.88 11.99
CA PHE A 11 -13.83 -13.29 11.65
C PHE A 11 -12.42 -13.90 11.72
N PRO A 12 -12.29 -15.24 11.75
CA PRO A 12 -10.98 -15.91 11.71
C PRO A 12 -10.24 -15.64 10.39
N VAL A 13 -8.99 -15.18 10.48
CA VAL A 13 -8.14 -15.02 9.30
C VAL A 13 -7.54 -16.38 8.94
N THR A 14 -8.01 -16.98 7.84
CA THR A 14 -7.51 -18.26 7.33
C THR A 14 -6.68 -18.07 6.06
N ALA A 15 -6.03 -19.14 5.58
CA ALA A 15 -5.33 -19.13 4.30
C ALA A 15 -6.28 -18.78 3.12
N GLU A 16 -7.53 -19.23 3.19
CA GLU A 16 -8.56 -18.90 2.21
C GLU A 16 -8.93 -17.42 2.23
N THR A 17 -9.10 -16.83 3.43
CA THR A 17 -9.31 -15.39 3.60
C THR A 17 -8.18 -14.59 2.95
N VAL A 18 -6.93 -14.96 3.22
CA VAL A 18 -5.76 -14.25 2.68
C VAL A 18 -5.67 -14.43 1.16
N ALA A 19 -5.96 -15.64 0.64
CA ALA A 19 -5.99 -15.90 -0.80
C ALA A 19 -7.05 -15.06 -1.51
N ARG A 20 -8.25 -14.97 -0.92
CA ARG A 20 -9.32 -14.09 -1.39
C ARG A 20 -8.91 -12.62 -1.35
N GLY A 21 -8.29 -12.20 -0.25
CA GLY A 21 -7.75 -10.85 -0.09
C GLY A 21 -6.75 -10.49 -1.18
N ARG A 22 -5.83 -11.41 -1.51
CA ARG A 22 -4.85 -11.26 -2.58
C ARG A 22 -5.52 -11.05 -3.94
N GLU A 23 -6.50 -11.88 -4.28
CA GLU A 23 -7.25 -11.76 -5.55
C GLU A 23 -7.88 -10.36 -5.66
N ARG A 24 -8.58 -9.92 -4.62
CA ARG A 24 -9.26 -8.62 -4.60
C ARG A 24 -8.27 -7.45 -4.60
N TYR A 25 -7.17 -7.56 -3.86
CA TYR A 25 -6.10 -6.57 -3.88
C TYR A 25 -5.48 -6.41 -5.27
N GLN A 26 -5.24 -7.52 -5.98
CA GLN A 26 -4.72 -7.48 -7.34
C GLN A 26 -5.65 -6.75 -8.30
N ILE A 27 -6.97 -6.94 -8.16
CA ILE A 27 -7.98 -6.29 -9.01
C ILE A 27 -8.10 -4.80 -8.70
N PHE A 28 -8.20 -4.41 -7.42
CA PHE A 28 -8.61 -3.05 -7.04
C PHE A 28 -7.48 -2.15 -6.54
N CYS A 29 -6.44 -2.73 -5.94
CA CYS A 29 -5.45 -1.96 -5.16
C CYS A 29 -4.09 -1.89 -5.86
N SER A 30 -3.68 -2.97 -6.54
CA SER A 30 -2.31 -3.12 -7.09
C SER A 30 -1.95 -2.07 -8.14
N MET A 31 -2.93 -1.54 -8.87
CA MET A 31 -2.72 -0.49 -9.87
C MET A 31 -2.11 0.79 -9.28
N CYS A 32 -2.42 1.08 -8.02
CA CYS A 32 -1.93 2.25 -7.27
C CYS A 32 -0.85 1.88 -6.26
N HIS A 33 -1.10 0.85 -5.46
CA HIS A 33 -0.23 0.46 -4.35
C HIS A 33 0.91 -0.49 -4.75
N GLY A 34 0.92 -0.95 -6.00
CA GLY A 34 1.87 -1.96 -6.48
C GLY A 34 1.51 -3.37 -6.01
N ALA A 35 2.02 -4.39 -6.69
CA ALA A 35 1.78 -5.78 -6.32
C ALA A 35 2.37 -6.14 -4.95
N THR A 36 3.47 -5.46 -4.58
CA THR A 36 4.18 -5.63 -3.31
C THR A 36 3.79 -4.59 -2.26
N GLY A 37 2.88 -3.65 -2.54
CA GLY A 37 2.40 -2.73 -1.52
C GLY A 37 3.34 -1.57 -1.15
N VAL A 38 4.40 -1.33 -1.93
CA VAL A 38 5.36 -0.22 -1.72
C VAL A 38 4.87 1.12 -2.30
N GLY A 39 3.70 1.14 -2.96
CA GLY A 39 3.14 2.34 -3.56
C GLY A 39 3.65 2.64 -4.98
N ASP A 40 4.23 1.67 -5.69
CA ASP A 40 4.89 1.88 -7.00
C ASP A 40 4.02 1.44 -8.20
N GLY A 41 2.70 1.40 -8.02
CA GLY A 41 1.75 0.95 -9.02
C GLY A 41 1.81 1.74 -10.33
N MET A 42 1.29 1.14 -11.41
CA MET A 42 1.38 1.69 -12.76
C MET A 42 0.80 3.11 -12.90
N VAL A 43 -0.20 3.49 -12.10
CA VAL A 43 -0.75 4.86 -12.16
C VAL A 43 0.22 5.90 -11.61
N VAL A 44 1.03 5.55 -10.61
CA VAL A 44 2.06 6.44 -10.04
C VAL A 44 3.12 6.75 -11.09
N ARG A 45 3.51 5.73 -11.88
CA ARG A 45 4.42 5.88 -13.02
C ARG A 45 3.88 6.81 -14.11
N ARG A 46 2.57 7.09 -14.11
CA ARG A 46 1.88 8.02 -15.02
C ARG A 46 1.65 9.40 -14.40
N GLY A 47 2.26 9.72 -13.26
CA GLY A 47 2.25 11.05 -12.64
C GLY A 47 1.21 11.25 -11.55
N TYR A 48 0.47 10.21 -11.15
CA TYR A 48 -0.42 10.30 -9.99
C TYR A 48 0.38 10.30 -8.67
N LYS A 49 -0.20 10.90 -7.62
CA LYS A 49 0.40 10.93 -6.29
C LYS A 49 0.68 9.51 -5.80
N GLN A 50 1.90 9.28 -5.35
CA GLN A 50 2.33 8.00 -4.78
C GLN A 50 1.58 7.72 -3.46
N PRO A 51 0.89 6.57 -3.32
CA PRO A 51 0.37 6.13 -2.03
C PRO A 51 1.52 5.80 -1.06
N PRO A 52 1.30 5.90 0.26
CA PRO A 52 2.31 5.47 1.23
C PRO A 52 2.58 3.97 1.09
N SER A 53 3.82 3.57 1.35
CA SER A 53 4.20 2.17 1.50
C SER A 53 3.54 1.57 2.76
N TYR A 54 2.97 0.37 2.64
CA TYR A 54 2.40 -0.34 3.79
C TYR A 54 3.44 -0.72 4.86
N TYR A 55 4.73 -0.60 4.55
CA TYR A 55 5.83 -0.99 5.42
C TYR A 55 6.30 0.10 6.37
N THR A 56 5.75 1.30 6.26
CA THR A 56 6.02 2.40 7.21
C THR A 56 5.60 2.01 8.63
N GLU A 57 6.36 2.46 9.63
CA GLU A 57 6.08 2.17 11.04
C GLU A 57 4.66 2.57 11.45
N ASP A 58 4.19 3.71 10.96
CA ASP A 58 2.84 4.21 11.26
C ASP A 58 1.75 3.26 10.74
N LEU A 59 1.91 2.71 9.52
CA LEU A 59 0.93 1.78 8.95
C LEU A 59 1.07 0.34 9.47
N ARG A 60 2.25 -0.05 9.94
CA ARG A 60 2.41 -1.31 10.70
C ARG A 60 1.66 -1.24 12.03
N LYS A 61 1.74 -0.10 12.72
CA LYS A 61 1.07 0.16 14.00
C LYS A 61 -0.38 0.59 13.87
N ALA A 62 -0.83 0.94 12.67
CA ALA A 62 -2.22 1.27 12.43
C ALA A 62 -3.12 0.06 12.78
N PRO A 63 -4.33 0.25 13.32
CA PRO A 63 -5.31 -0.80 13.55
C PRO A 63 -5.82 -1.39 12.22
N VAL A 64 -6.39 -2.60 12.24
CA VAL A 64 -6.97 -3.20 11.01
C VAL A 64 -8.21 -2.43 10.53
N GLY A 65 -8.96 -1.83 11.45
CA GLY A 65 -10.10 -0.96 11.18
C GLY A 65 -9.74 0.23 10.31
N HIS A 66 -8.54 0.81 10.50
CA HIS A 66 -8.05 1.92 9.67
C HIS A 66 -8.04 1.57 8.18
N PHE A 67 -7.50 0.40 7.82
CA PHE A 67 -7.45 -0.03 6.42
C PHE A 67 -8.86 -0.30 5.86
N PHE A 68 -9.74 -0.89 6.66
CA PHE A 68 -11.12 -1.11 6.24
C PHE A 68 -11.86 0.21 5.99
N ASP A 69 -11.67 1.19 6.88
CA ASP A 69 -12.24 2.53 6.77
C ASP A 69 -11.73 3.24 5.50
N VAL A 70 -10.41 3.26 5.28
CA VAL A 70 -9.80 3.86 4.10
C VAL A 70 -10.31 3.23 2.80
N ILE A 71 -10.48 1.90 2.75
CA ILE A 71 -11.08 1.25 1.57
C ILE A 71 -12.56 1.63 1.41
N THR A 72 -13.29 1.74 2.52
CA THR A 72 -14.74 2.01 2.52
C THR A 72 -15.04 3.46 2.16
N ASN A 73 -14.30 4.41 2.71
CA ASN A 73 -14.62 5.84 2.67
C ASN A 73 -13.63 6.66 1.83
N GLY A 74 -12.49 6.07 1.43
CA GLY A 74 -11.42 6.79 0.75
C GLY A 74 -10.57 7.61 1.74
N TRP A 75 -9.41 8.07 1.28
CA TRP A 75 -8.52 8.91 2.08
C TRP A 75 -7.59 9.75 1.20
N GLY A 76 -7.58 11.06 1.40
CA GLY A 76 -6.79 11.98 0.59
C GLY A 76 -7.13 11.87 -0.90
N SER A 77 -6.19 11.37 -1.71
CA SER A 77 -6.39 11.15 -3.15
C SER A 77 -6.91 9.75 -3.49
N MET A 78 -7.06 8.85 -2.50
CA MET A 78 -7.61 7.52 -2.71
C MET A 78 -9.15 7.59 -2.73
N PRO A 79 -9.81 7.10 -3.80
CA PRO A 79 -11.27 7.07 -3.86
C PRO A 79 -11.86 6.03 -2.91
N ASN A 80 -13.17 6.14 -2.64
CA ASN A 80 -13.91 5.12 -1.91
C ASN A 80 -14.24 3.91 -2.81
N TYR A 81 -14.33 2.72 -2.21
CA TYR A 81 -14.65 1.47 -2.90
C TYR A 81 -15.87 0.75 -2.32
N ALA A 82 -16.67 1.43 -1.49
CA ALA A 82 -17.80 0.81 -0.79
C ALA A 82 -18.83 0.15 -1.71
N GLN A 83 -19.04 0.71 -2.91
CA GLN A 83 -20.01 0.22 -3.89
C GLN A 83 -19.43 -0.90 -4.77
N GLN A 84 -18.11 -0.96 -4.92
CA GLN A 84 -17.43 -1.87 -5.83
C GLN A 84 -16.95 -3.15 -5.11
N ILE A 85 -16.63 -3.05 -3.82
CA ILE A 85 -16.05 -4.14 -3.03
C ILE A 85 -16.96 -4.43 -1.84
N PRO A 86 -17.59 -5.62 -1.75
CA PRO A 86 -18.38 -6.01 -0.58
C PRO A 86 -17.58 -5.95 0.72
N ALA A 87 -18.24 -5.69 1.85
CA ALA A 87 -17.56 -5.53 3.15
C ALA A 87 -16.67 -6.74 3.52
N GLN A 88 -17.12 -7.97 3.24
CA GLN A 88 -16.31 -9.17 3.47
C GLN A 88 -15.02 -9.18 2.64
N ASP A 89 -15.09 -8.77 1.37
CA ASP A 89 -13.94 -8.68 0.48
C ASP A 89 -12.99 -7.54 0.92
N ARG A 90 -13.52 -6.42 1.45
CA ARG A 90 -12.69 -5.35 2.03
C ARG A 90 -11.89 -5.86 3.23
N TRP A 91 -12.51 -6.59 4.15
CA TRP A 91 -11.78 -7.22 5.26
C TRP A 91 -10.76 -8.27 4.81
N ALA A 92 -11.08 -9.04 3.76
CA ALA A 92 -10.12 -9.98 3.18
C ALA A 92 -8.90 -9.24 2.61
N ILE A 93 -9.09 -8.11 1.92
CA ILE A 93 -7.98 -7.25 1.47
C ILE A 93 -7.12 -6.79 2.67
N VAL A 94 -7.73 -6.36 3.77
CA VAL A 94 -7.00 -5.97 4.99
C VAL A 94 -6.15 -7.13 5.53
N ALA A 95 -6.68 -8.36 5.54
CA ALA A 95 -5.92 -9.54 5.93
C ALA A 95 -4.71 -9.78 5.02
N TYR A 96 -4.86 -9.56 3.71
CA TYR A 96 -3.75 -9.64 2.76
C TYR A 96 -2.70 -8.53 2.96
N ILE A 97 -3.11 -7.30 3.27
CA ILE A 97 -2.19 -6.21 3.61
C ILE A 97 -1.33 -6.59 4.83
N ARG A 98 -1.92 -7.21 5.86
CA ARG A 98 -1.15 -7.73 7.00
C ARG A 98 -0.18 -8.84 6.61
N ALA A 99 -0.60 -9.74 5.73
CA ALA A 99 0.28 -10.77 5.21
C ALA A 99 1.48 -10.18 4.44
N LEU A 100 1.29 -9.10 3.67
CA LEU A 100 2.37 -8.35 3.03
C LEU A 100 3.33 -7.75 4.07
N GLN A 101 2.80 -7.08 5.10
CA GLN A 101 3.62 -6.49 6.16
C GLN A 101 4.45 -7.55 6.92
N LEU A 102 3.93 -8.75 7.11
CA LEU A 102 4.65 -9.87 7.73
C LEU A 102 5.72 -10.47 6.80
N SER A 103 5.52 -10.42 5.49
CA SER A 103 6.50 -10.96 4.51
C SER A 103 7.68 -10.02 4.25
N HIS A 104 7.56 -8.74 4.57
CA HIS A 104 8.66 -7.77 4.56
C HIS A 104 8.92 -7.29 5.99
N PRO A 105 9.82 -7.91 6.77
CA PRO A 105 10.22 -7.38 8.07
C PRO A 105 10.92 -6.02 7.91
N ALA A 106 10.81 -5.15 8.91
CA ALA A 106 11.27 -3.75 8.88
C ALA A 106 12.79 -3.54 8.71
N THR A 107 13.56 -4.59 8.46
CA THR A 107 15.03 -4.55 8.28
C THR A 107 15.48 -4.04 6.92
N GLU A 108 14.58 -3.79 5.98
CA GLU A 108 14.89 -3.16 4.69
C GLU A 108 14.43 -1.70 4.70
N THR A 109 15.19 -0.86 5.39
CA THR A 109 15.09 0.60 5.28
C THR A 109 15.32 0.99 3.82
N ASP A 110 14.34 1.66 3.25
CA ASP A 110 14.29 2.27 1.92
C ASP A 110 15.56 3.07 1.56
N THR A 111 16.55 2.42 0.95
CA THR A 111 17.73 3.06 0.33
C THR A 111 17.48 3.51 -1.11
N SER A 112 16.24 3.39 -1.62
CA SER A 112 15.93 3.68 -3.04
C SER A 112 15.95 5.17 -3.40
N LYS A 113 16.16 6.06 -2.42
CA LYS A 113 16.44 7.49 -2.64
C LYS A 113 17.92 7.84 -2.45
N GLN A 114 18.84 7.08 -3.03
CA GLN A 114 20.20 7.60 -3.31
C GLN A 114 20.33 7.97 -4.79
N VAL A 115 20.03 9.25 -5.05
CA VAL A 115 20.70 10.16 -5.99
C VAL A 115 21.39 9.49 -7.20
N ARG A 116 20.77 9.58 -8.38
CA ARG A 116 21.50 9.46 -9.65
C ARG A 116 22.60 10.53 -9.67
N PRO A 117 23.89 10.19 -9.87
CA PRO A 117 24.86 11.20 -10.23
C PRO A 117 24.42 11.83 -11.56
N GLN A 118 24.20 13.15 -11.54
CA GLN A 118 24.01 13.94 -12.74
C GLN A 118 25.22 13.72 -13.66
N GLN A 119 24.96 13.25 -14.87
CA GLN A 119 25.90 13.36 -15.98
C GLN A 119 26.22 14.84 -16.17
N GLN A 120 27.45 15.25 -15.82
CA GLN A 120 28.00 16.51 -16.30
C GLN A 120 28.34 16.34 -17.78
N THR A 121 27.43 16.82 -18.61
CA THR A 121 27.76 17.32 -19.94
C THR A 121 28.35 18.71 -19.79
N GLU A 122 29.65 18.86 -20.03
CA GLU A 122 30.21 20.15 -20.45
C GLU A 122 31.18 19.90 -21.59
N GLY A 123 30.78 20.34 -22.79
CA GLY A 123 31.69 20.60 -23.88
C GLY A 123 32.18 22.03 -23.80
N GLY A 124 33.43 22.26 -24.25
CA GLY A 124 33.85 23.56 -24.79
C GLY A 124 35.09 24.20 -24.17
N GLY A 125 36.24 24.03 -24.85
CA GLY A 125 37.05 25.18 -25.28
C GLY A 125 38.32 25.56 -24.48
N GLN A 126 39.37 25.83 -25.27
CA GLN A 126 40.56 26.66 -25.03
C GLN A 126 41.81 25.97 -24.46
N ARG A 127 42.72 25.51 -25.32
CA ARG A 127 43.90 26.24 -25.85
C ARG A 127 44.62 25.40 -26.91
#